data_AF-A0AA92LW24-F1
#
_entry.id   AF-A0AA92LW24-F1
#
_cell.length_a   1.000
_cell.length_b   1.000
_cell.length_c   1.000
_cell.angle_alpha   90.00
_cell.angle_beta   90.00
_cell.angle_gamma   90.00
#
_symmetry.space_group_name_H-M   'P 1'
#
loop_
_entity.id
_entity.type
_entity.pdbx_description
1 polymer ?
#
loop_
_entity_poly.entity_id
_entity_poly.type
_entity_poly.pdbx_seq_one_letter_code
_entity_poly.pdbx_strand_id
1 'polypeptide(L)'
;MIKRFLAFVTDYCLISLLFGILEFYVFELNALTIQSIGYFYVFFFFTMMGQYILLKRTLGEKIFKLQVQGKEGENVEVSTYVYRLFGTLICLTVPILFLIVVFPKRRSLSDRMSSSNVKTRIV
;
A
#
# COMPACT_ATOMS: atom_id res chain seq x y z
N MET A 1 -2.71 -9.05 12.13
CA MET A 1 -1.46 -8.26 12.01
C MET A 1 -0.55 -8.82 10.93
N ILE A 2 -0.11 -10.09 11.02
CA ILE A 2 0.65 -10.81 9.97
C ILE A 2 -0.03 -10.75 8.60
N LYS A 3 -1.35 -10.96 8.53
CA LYS A 3 -2.12 -10.84 7.27
C LYS A 3 -2.01 -9.46 6.60
N ARG A 4 -1.91 -8.38 7.38
CA ARG A 4 -1.77 -7.01 6.85
C ARG A 4 -0.38 -6.79 6.26
N PHE A 5 0.64 -7.32 6.94
CA PHE A 5 2.02 -7.32 6.45
C PHE A 5 2.14 -8.14 5.17
N LEU A 6 1.63 -9.37 5.15
CA LEU A 6 1.63 -10.23 3.96
C LEU A 6 0.87 -9.60 2.79
N ALA A 7 -0.28 -8.97 3.05
CA ALA A 7 -1.02 -8.23 2.02
C ALA A 7 -0.16 -7.11 1.42
N PHE A 8 0.46 -6.29 2.26
CA PHE A 8 1.37 -5.22 1.82
C PHE A 8 2.57 -5.78 1.03
N VAL A 9 3.22 -6.83 1.53
CA VAL A 9 4.35 -7.47 0.83
C VAL A 9 3.92 -8.03 -0.52
N THR A 10 2.71 -8.60 -0.60
CA THR A 10 2.17 -9.14 -1.85
C THR A 10 1.89 -8.03 -2.86
N ASP A 11 1.26 -6.93 -2.44
CA ASP A 11 1.05 -5.75 -3.28
C ASP A 11 2.38 -5.15 -3.74
N TYR A 12 3.36 -5.06 -2.83
CA TYR A 12 4.69 -4.56 -3.15
C TYR A 12 5.39 -5.43 -4.19
N CYS A 13 5.46 -6.75 -3.99
CA CYS A 13 6.10 -7.66 -4.94
C CYS A 13 5.41 -7.63 -6.31
N LEU A 14 4.07 -7.59 -6.36
CA LEU A 14 3.31 -7.51 -7.61
C LEU A 14 3.62 -6.22 -8.37
N ILE A 15 3.58 -5.08 -7.68
CA ILE A 15 3.82 -3.78 -8.31
C ILE A 15 5.27 -3.62 -8.72
N SER A 16 6.23 -4.08 -7.91
CA SER A 16 7.65 -4.11 -8.27
C SER A 16 7.92 -4.98 -9.49
N LEU A 17 7.27 -6.14 -9.61
CA LEU A 17 7.41 -7.00 -10.78
C LEU A 17 6.81 -6.34 -12.03
N LEU A 18 5.62 -5.73 -11.92
CA LEU A 18 5.01 -4.97 -13.02
C LEU A 18 5.89 -3.79 -13.47
N PHE A 19 6.43 -3.05 -12.51
CA PHE A 19 7.32 -1.93 -12.80
C PHE A 19 8.62 -2.39 -13.46
N GLY A 20 9.24 -3.48 -12.99
CA GLY A 20 10.45 -4.03 -13.60
C GLY A 20 10.24 -4.51 -15.04
N ILE A 21 9.08 -5.11 -15.34
CA ILE A 21 8.70 -5.45 -16.72
C ILE A 21 8.55 -4.17 -17.55
N LEU A 22 7.84 -3.16 -17.03
CA LEU A 22 7.65 -1.89 -17.73
C LEU A 22 9.00 -1.20 -18.01
N GLU A 23 9.88 -1.15 -17.02
CA GLU A 23 11.22 -0.56 -17.12
C GLU A 23 12.06 -1.27 -18.19
N PHE A 24 12.00 -2.60 -18.23
CA PHE A 24 12.68 -3.41 -19.23
C PHE A 24 12.22 -3.10 -20.66
N TYR A 25 10.91 -2.96 -20.88
CA TYR A 25 10.34 -2.75 -22.22
C TYR A 25 10.37 -1.29 -22.69
N VAL A 26 10.26 -0.32 -21.77
CA VAL A 26 10.07 1.10 -22.12
C VAL A 26 11.36 1.90 -22.03
N PHE A 27 12.26 1.57 -21.09
CA PHE A 27 13.37 2.45 -20.74
C PHE A 27 14.76 1.95 -21.16
N GLU A 28 14.85 0.96 -22.05
CA GLU A 28 16.10 0.37 -22.56
C GLU A 28 17.17 0.28 -21.46
N LEU A 29 16.98 -0.68 -20.54
CA LEU A 29 17.92 -1.16 -19.52
C LEU A 29 19.30 -0.48 -19.54
N ASN A 30 19.49 0.63 -18.82
CA ASN A 30 20.86 1.02 -18.50
C ASN A 30 21.10 1.86 -17.26
N ALA A 31 20.08 2.30 -16.51
CA ALA A 31 20.41 2.92 -15.23
C ALA A 31 19.27 2.87 -14.21
N LEU A 32 19.46 2.02 -13.19
CA LEU A 32 18.93 2.21 -11.83
C LEU A 32 19.42 3.57 -11.30
N THR A 33 18.83 4.63 -11.81
CA THR A 33 19.11 6.01 -11.42
C THR A 33 18.19 6.42 -10.29
N ILE A 34 18.56 7.48 -9.58
CA ILE A 34 17.67 8.12 -8.59
C ILE A 34 16.30 8.47 -9.24
N GLN A 35 16.27 8.71 -10.55
CA GLN A 35 15.03 8.94 -11.30
C GLN A 35 14.13 7.70 -11.38
N SER A 36 14.69 6.49 -11.60
CA SER A 36 13.87 5.26 -11.66
C SER A 36 13.23 4.92 -10.31
N ILE A 37 13.93 5.24 -9.21
CA ILE A 37 13.35 5.16 -7.85
C ILE A 37 12.16 6.11 -7.71
N GLY A 38 12.29 7.36 -8.19
CA GLY A 38 11.20 8.33 -8.21
C GLY A 38 10.00 7.85 -9.02
N TYR A 39 10.24 7.33 -10.23
CA TYR A 39 9.19 6.75 -11.08
C TYR A 39 8.52 5.55 -10.44
N PHE A 40 9.26 4.69 -9.75
CA PHE A 40 8.69 3.58 -9.00
C PHE A 40 7.70 4.06 -7.93
N TYR A 41 8.06 5.07 -7.13
CA TYR A 41 7.16 5.58 -6.09
C TYR A 41 5.89 6.22 -6.67
N VAL A 42 6.02 6.97 -7.76
CA VAL A 42 4.87 7.56 -8.46
C VAL A 42 3.97 6.46 -9.04
N PHE A 43 4.57 5.48 -9.73
CA PHE A 43 3.86 4.32 -10.29
C PHE A 43 3.16 3.50 -9.19
N PHE A 44 3.84 3.25 -8.07
CA PHE A 44 3.30 2.55 -6.91
C PHE A 44 2.09 3.29 -6.33
N PHE A 45 2.19 4.60 -6.14
CA PHE A 45 1.10 5.42 -5.65
C PHE A 45 -0.13 5.34 -6.55
N PHE A 46 0.04 5.58 -7.86
CA PHE A 46 -1.08 5.54 -8.81
C PHE A 46 -1.68 4.15 -8.97
N THR A 47 -0.86 3.10 -8.97
CA THR A 47 -1.34 1.71 -9.07
C THR A 47 -2.19 1.34 -7.86
N MET A 48 -1.72 1.65 -6.64
CA MET A 48 -2.46 1.39 -5.42
C MET A 48 -3.72 2.25 -5.33
N MET A 49 -3.65 3.52 -5.72
CA MET A 49 -4.81 4.41 -5.78
C MET A 49 -5.87 3.90 -6.76
N GLY A 50 -5.45 3.46 -7.94
CA GLY A 50 -6.34 2.84 -8.93
C GLY A 50 -7.03 1.60 -8.38
N GLN A 51 -6.31 0.75 -7.65
CA GLN A 51 -6.92 -0.40 -6.97
C GLN A 51 -7.94 0.04 -5.92
N TYR A 52 -7.65 1.06 -5.11
CA TYR A 52 -8.61 1.57 -4.12
C TYR A 52 -9.86 2.21 -4.78
N ILE A 53 -9.71 2.94 -5.88
CA ILE A 53 -10.85 3.55 -6.59
C ILE A 53 -11.72 2.48 -7.25
N LEU A 54 -11.12 1.51 -7.95
CA LEU A 54 -11.86 0.52 -8.73
C LEU A 54 -12.39 -0.64 -7.89
N LEU A 55 -11.60 -1.12 -6.93
CA LEU A 55 -11.88 -2.34 -6.17
C LEU A 55 -12.23 -2.07 -4.71
N LYS A 56 -12.10 -0.81 -4.23
CA LYS A 56 -12.25 -0.41 -2.81
C LYS A 56 -11.26 -1.10 -1.85
N ARG A 57 -10.27 -1.82 -2.39
CA ARG A 57 -9.22 -2.59 -1.68
C ARG A 57 -8.10 -2.94 -2.64
N THR A 58 -6.92 -3.25 -2.11
CA THR A 58 -5.79 -3.74 -2.92
C THR A 58 -5.89 -5.24 -3.25
N LEU A 59 -5.06 -5.71 -4.18
CA LEU A 59 -5.01 -7.13 -4.54
C LEU A 59 -4.51 -8.00 -3.38
N GLY A 60 -3.49 -7.56 -2.66
CA GLY A 60 -3.01 -8.18 -1.42
C GLY A 60 -4.11 -8.19 -0.36
N GLU A 61 -4.82 -7.09 -0.16
CA GLU A 61 -5.97 -7.04 0.75
C GLU A 61 -7.06 -8.04 0.31
N LYS A 62 -7.32 -8.18 -0.99
CA LYS A 62 -8.28 -9.15 -1.53
C LYS A 62 -7.86 -10.60 -1.24
N ILE A 63 -6.58 -10.95 -1.46
CA ILE A 63 -6.03 -12.30 -1.21
C ILE A 63 -6.18 -12.67 0.27
N PHE A 64 -5.86 -11.74 1.18
CA PHE A 64 -5.92 -11.98 2.62
C PHE A 64 -7.28 -11.68 3.26
N LYS A 65 -8.33 -11.45 2.46
CA LYS A 65 -9.71 -11.12 2.91
C LYS A 65 -9.74 -9.93 3.89
N LEU A 66 -8.90 -8.92 3.64
CA LEU A 66 -8.85 -7.67 4.36
C LEU A 66 -9.68 -6.60 3.64
N GLN A 67 -10.27 -5.71 4.42
CA GLN A 67 -10.98 -4.55 3.90
C GLN A 67 -10.73 -3.35 4.79
N VAL A 68 -10.45 -2.20 4.17
CA VAL A 68 -10.39 -0.92 4.85
C VAL A 68 -11.81 -0.49 5.20
N GLN A 69 -12.07 -0.20 6.47
CA GLN A 69 -13.34 0.32 6.95
C GLN A 69 -13.12 1.63 7.71
N GLY A 70 -14.08 2.55 7.60
CA GLY A 70 -14.15 3.73 8.46
C GLY A 70 -14.37 3.36 9.93
N LYS A 71 -14.26 4.35 10.84
CA LYS A 71 -14.43 4.12 12.29
C LYS A 71 -15.79 3.51 12.64
N GLU A 72 -16.82 3.79 11.85
CA GLU A 72 -18.22 3.41 12.12
C GLU A 72 -18.83 2.50 11.05
N GLY A 73 -18.00 1.84 10.22
CA GLY A 73 -18.51 0.99 9.13
C GLY A 73 -19.00 1.76 7.91
N GLU A 74 -18.84 3.09 7.90
CA GLU A 74 -19.12 3.96 6.77
C GLU A 74 -18.24 3.65 5.54
N ASN A 75 -18.77 4.01 4.37
CA ASN A 75 -18.01 4.00 3.12
C ASN A 75 -16.79 4.91 3.26
N VAL A 76 -15.63 4.36 2.96
CA VAL A 76 -14.35 5.06 3.08
C VAL A 76 -14.25 6.13 1.99
N GLU A 77 -14.11 7.39 2.39
CA GLU A 77 -13.87 8.49 1.45
C GLU A 77 -12.52 8.35 0.74
N VAL A 78 -12.42 8.88 -0.47
CA VAL A 78 -11.18 8.85 -1.28
C VAL A 78 -10.00 9.49 -0.54
N SER A 79 -10.25 10.55 0.21
CA SER A 79 -9.30 11.24 1.10
C SER A 79 -8.59 10.27 2.04
N THR A 80 -9.32 9.30 2.60
CA THR A 80 -8.81 8.31 3.54
C THR A 80 -7.79 7.38 2.86
N TYR A 81 -8.03 6.99 1.60
CA TYR A 81 -7.07 6.18 0.83
C TYR A 81 -5.80 6.97 0.51
N VAL A 82 -5.92 8.27 0.19
CA VAL A 82 -4.77 9.17 -0.03
C VAL A 82 -3.88 9.22 1.21
N TYR A 83 -4.43 9.53 2.39
CA TYR A 83 -3.64 9.59 3.63
C TYR A 83 -3.01 8.25 4.00
N ARG A 84 -3.71 7.14 3.72
CA ARG A 84 -3.21 5.79 3.94
C ARG A 84 -2.02 5.49 3.03
N LEU A 85 -2.08 5.91 1.77
CA LEU A 85 -0.99 5.74 0.81
C LEU A 85 0.22 6.60 1.17
N PHE A 86 0.03 7.86 1.56
CA PHE A 86 1.13 8.68 2.07
C PHE A 86 1.80 8.05 3.30
N GLY A 87 1.02 7.56 4.26
CA GLY A 87 1.57 6.84 5.41
C GLY A 87 2.30 5.55 5.01
N THR A 88 1.84 4.89 3.94
CA THR A 88 2.50 3.69 3.40
C THR A 88 3.81 4.02 2.71
N LEU A 89 3.85 5.09 1.92
CA LEU A 89 5.07 5.60 1.27
C LEU A 89 6.13 5.99 2.30
N ILE A 90 5.75 6.72 3.35
CA ILE A 90 6.66 7.07 4.46
C ILE A 90 7.24 5.80 5.11
N CYS A 91 6.40 4.80 5.36
CA CYS A 91 6.83 3.51 5.89
C CYS A 91 7.74 2.72 4.94
N LEU A 92 7.63 2.96 3.63
CA LEU A 92 8.45 2.32 2.59
C LEU A 92 9.82 2.99 2.49
N THR A 93 9.87 4.33 2.61
CA THR A 93 11.12 5.11 2.60
C THR A 93 11.93 4.92 3.88
N VAL A 94 11.26 4.72 5.02
CA VAL A 94 11.92 4.47 6.31
C VAL A 94 11.42 3.13 6.89
N PRO A 95 12.08 2.01 6.55
CA PRO A 95 11.65 0.67 6.97
C PRO A 95 11.53 0.49 8.49
N ILE A 96 12.32 1.26 9.26
CA ILE A 96 12.27 1.26 10.74
C ILE A 96 10.92 1.76 11.26
N LEU A 97 10.23 2.67 10.57
CA LEU A 97 8.88 3.10 10.93
C LEU A 97 7.87 1.95 10.83
N PHE A 98 8.14 0.98 9.96
CA PHE A 98 7.36 -0.25 9.85
C PHE A 98 7.51 -1.13 11.11
N LEU A 99 8.71 -1.20 11.70
CA LEU A 99 8.95 -1.94 12.94
C LEU A 99 8.26 -1.29 14.15
N ILE A 100 8.24 0.05 14.20
CA ILE A 100 7.50 0.81 15.25
C ILE A 100 5.98 0.54 15.16
N VAL A 101 5.48 0.24 13.95
CA VAL A 101 4.09 -0.17 13.69
C VAL A 101 3.83 -1.65 14.05
N VAL A 102 4.84 -2.51 14.01
CA VAL A 102 4.74 -3.94 14.35
C VAL A 102 4.68 -4.17 15.88
N PHE A 103 5.04 -3.19 16.70
CA PHE A 103 4.93 -3.32 18.17
C PHE A 103 3.47 -3.40 18.66
N PRO A 104 3.18 -4.25 19.68
CA PRO A 104 1.95 -5.05 19.76
C PRO A 104 0.70 -4.32 20.27
N LYS A 105 0.66 -2.98 20.31
CA LYS A 105 -0.48 -2.26 20.93
C LYS A 105 -1.24 -1.24 20.08
N ARG A 106 -0.85 -0.88 18.85
CA ARG A 106 -1.56 0.20 18.11
C ARG A 106 -1.69 -0.01 16.59
N ARG A 107 -2.69 0.69 16.02
CA ARG A 107 -2.97 0.84 14.58
C ARG A 107 -1.70 1.17 13.79
N SER A 108 -1.60 0.71 12.53
CA SER A 108 -0.47 1.06 11.66
C SER A 108 -0.39 2.57 11.44
N LEU A 109 0.80 3.09 11.12
CA LEU A 109 0.98 4.52 10.83
C LEU A 109 0.06 4.98 9.70
N SER A 110 -0.13 4.13 8.68
CA SER A 110 -1.12 4.33 7.62
C SER A 110 -2.57 4.37 8.14
N ASP A 111 -2.96 3.48 9.06
CA ASP A 111 -4.29 3.49 9.71
C ASP A 111 -4.47 4.69 10.66
N ARG A 112 -3.40 5.19 11.28
CA ARG A 112 -3.41 6.38 12.15
C ARG A 112 -3.59 7.65 11.33
N MET A 113 -2.80 7.81 10.26
CA MET A 113 -2.86 8.99 9.37
C MET A 113 -4.20 9.07 8.65
N SER A 114 -4.75 7.92 8.24
CA SER A 114 -6.06 7.86 7.57
C SER A 114 -7.24 7.80 8.53
N SER A 115 -7.03 7.80 9.85
CA SER A 115 -8.10 7.53 10.84
C SER A 115 -8.90 6.23 10.61
N SER A 116 -8.44 5.33 9.73
CA SER A 116 -9.15 4.11 9.30
C SER A 116 -8.73 2.88 10.10
N ASN A 117 -9.40 1.75 9.85
CA ASN A 117 -9.01 0.47 10.43
C ASN A 117 -9.21 -0.67 9.43
N VAL A 118 -8.25 -1.59 9.35
CA VAL A 118 -8.35 -2.78 8.50
C VAL A 118 -8.91 -3.95 9.29
N LYS A 119 -10.13 -4.39 9.00
CA LYS A 119 -10.70 -5.58 9.64
C LYS A 119 -10.62 -6.78 8.70
N THR A 120 -10.44 -7.96 9.28
CA THR A 120 -10.65 -9.22 8.57
C THR A 120 -12.13 -9.34 8.31
N ARG A 121 -12.54 -9.54 7.06
CA ARG A 121 -13.95 -9.75 6.72
C ARG A 121 -14.37 -11.11 7.28
N ILE A 122 -15.26 -11.11 8.27
CA ILE A 122 -15.99 -12.32 8.68
C ILE A 122 -17.13 -12.42 7.67
N VAL A 123 -17.07 -13.47 6.85
CA VAL A 123 -18.19 -13.90 5.99
C VAL A 123 -18.87 -15.01 6.75
#